data_AF-A0A6G5QG73-F1
#
_entry.id   AF-A0A6G5QG73-F1
#
_cell.length_a   1.000
_cell.length_b   1.000
_cell.length_c   1.000
_cell.angle_alpha   90.00
_cell.angle_beta   90.00
_cell.angle_gamma   90.00
#
_symmetry.space_group_name_H-M   'P 1'
#
loop_
_entity.id
_entity.type
_entity.pdbx_description
1 polymer ?
#
loop_
_entity_poly.entity_id
_entity_poly.type
_entity_poly.pdbx_seq_one_letter_code
_entity_poly.pdbx_strand_id
1 'polypeptide(L)' 'MTADELKAFCKERNLTYKELAERIGWSEPSLRATISSGKISDQTAAAVNLLKETMELKEKLADWEAIRTIIKKNI' A
#
# COMPACT_ATOMS: atom_id res chain seq x y z
N MET A 1 0.10 13.03 0.80
CA MET A 1 -0.79 12.03 1.43
C MET A 1 -1.24 12.56 2.78
N THR A 2 -2.55 12.67 3.00
CA THR A 2 -3.18 13.07 4.26
C THR A 2 -3.53 11.85 5.11
N ALA A 3 -3.88 12.08 6.38
CA ALA A 3 -4.36 11.01 7.27
C ALA A 3 -5.62 10.33 6.73
N ASP A 4 -6.47 11.05 6.00
CA ASP A 4 -7.69 10.50 5.42
C ASP A 4 -7.40 9.63 4.19
N GLU A 5 -6.42 10.01 3.36
CA GLU A 5 -5.96 9.17 2.25
C GLU A 5 -5.38 7.84 2.75
N LEU A 6 -4.66 7.86 3.87
CA LEU A 6 -4.11 6.65 4.48
C LEU A 6 -5.21 5.73 5.04
N LYS A 7 -6.21 6.30 5.70
CA LYS A 7 -7.38 5.56 6.19
C LYS A 7 -8.17 4.94 5.02
N ALA A 8 -8.36 5.70 3.95
CA ALA A 8 -8.99 5.21 2.72
C ALA A 8 -8.20 4.04 2.14
N PHE A 9 -6.87 4.17 2.01
CA PHE A 9 -6.00 3.11 1.51
C PHE A 9 -6.08 1.82 2.35
N CYS A 10 -6.02 1.93 3.69
CA CYS A 10 -6.21 0.76 4.58
C CYS A 10 -7.56 0.08 4.35
N LYS A 11 -8.63 0.87 4.15
CA LYS A 11 -9.98 0.34 3.92
C LYS A 11 -10.13 -0.29 2.54
N GLU A 12 -9.61 0.34 1.49
CA GLU A 12 -9.66 -0.15 0.11
C GLU A 12 -8.88 -1.44 -0.07
N ARG A 13 -7.71 -1.55 0.56
CA ARG A 13 -6.84 -2.74 0.49
C ARG A 13 -7.15 -3.78 1.58
N ASN A 14 -8.16 -3.55 2.42
CA ASN A 14 -8.51 -4.38 3.56
C ASN A 14 -7.29 -4.71 4.45
N LEU A 15 -6.41 -3.73 4.65
CA LEU A 15 -5.18 -3.81 5.44
C LEU A 15 -5.41 -3.24 6.83
N THR A 16 -4.87 -3.90 7.85
CA THR A 16 -4.84 -3.33 9.19
C THR A 16 -3.75 -2.25 9.31
N TYR A 17 -3.91 -1.30 10.23
CA TYR A 17 -2.84 -0.33 10.51
C TYR A 17 -1.55 -1.00 10.98
N LYS A 18 -1.66 -2.15 11.64
CA LYS A 18 -0.52 -2.96 12.05
C LYS A 18 0.23 -3.50 10.83
N GLU A 19 -0.46 -4.14 9.88
CA GLU A 19 0.17 -4.64 8.66
C GLU A 19 0.76 -3.52 7.80
N LEU A 20 0.06 -2.38 7.71
CA LEU A 20 0.60 -1.22 7.01
C LEU A 20 1.88 -0.74 7.67
N ALA A 21 1.90 -0.61 9.00
CA ALA A 21 3.07 -0.21 9.77
C ALA A 21 4.23 -1.20 9.55
N GLU A 22 3.98 -2.51 9.65
CA GLU A 22 5.00 -3.54 9.42
C GLU A 22 5.58 -3.46 8.01
N ARG A 23 4.76 -3.23 6.98
CA ARG A 23 5.20 -3.12 5.58
C ARG A 23 6.05 -1.88 5.31
N ILE A 24 5.79 -0.78 6.00
CA ILE A 24 6.58 0.46 5.88
C ILE A 24 7.74 0.54 6.89
N GLY A 25 7.95 -0.50 7.71
CA GLY A 25 9.02 -0.55 8.72
C GLY A 25 8.75 0.31 9.96
N TRP A 26 7.49 0.60 10.24
CA TRP A 26 7.03 1.39 11.40
C TRP A 26 6.37 0.50 12.45
N SER A 27 6.27 1.02 13.67
CA SER A 27 5.45 0.42 14.72
C SER A 27 3.99 0.86 14.60
N GLU A 28 3.03 -0.04 14.90
CA GLU A 28 1.60 0.29 14.91
C GLU A 28 1.28 1.54 15.77
N PRO A 29 1.84 1.71 17.00
CA PRO A 29 1.57 2.89 17.82
C PRO A 29 2.05 4.18 17.16
N SER A 30 3.22 4.17 16.52
CA SER A 30 3.76 5.34 15.81
C SER A 30 2.87 5.72 14.63
N LEU A 31 2.47 4.75 13.82
CA LEU A 31 1.58 5.01 12.68
C LEU A 31 0.21 5.53 13.15
N ARG A 32 -0.38 4.92 14.17
CA ARG A 32 -1.67 5.34 14.73
C ARG A 32 -1.60 6.75 15.32
N ALA A 33 -0.53 7.09 16.02
CA ALA A 33 -0.31 8.44 16.56
C ALA A 33 -0.17 9.48 15.45
N THR A 34 0.54 9.14 14.37
CA THR A 34 0.69 10.00 13.18
C THR A 34 -0.64 10.24 12.46
N ILE A 35 -1.46 9.19 12.31
CA ILE A 35 -2.82 9.30 11.74
C ILE A 35 -3.72 10.15 12.64
N SER A 36 -3.70 9.90 13.95
CA SER A 36 -4.58 10.57 14.92
C SER A 36 -4.22 12.04 15.13
N SER A 37 -2.92 12.37 15.04
CA SER A 37 -2.44 13.76 15.14
C SER A 37 -2.64 14.56 13.85
N GLY A 38 -2.96 13.90 12.73
CA GLY A 38 -3.07 14.53 11.40
C GLY A 38 -1.74 15.04 10.84
N LYS A 39 -0.63 14.87 11.56
CA LYS A 39 0.71 15.33 11.18
C LYS A 39 1.49 14.19 10.54
N ILE A 40 1.07 13.78 9.34
CA ILE A 40 1.85 12.84 8.53
C ILE A 40 3.10 13.57 8.04
N SER A 41 4.29 13.08 8.42
CA SER A 41 5.54 13.62 7.91
C SER A 41 5.73 13.21 6.45
N ASP A 42 6.50 13.98 5.70
CA ASP A 42 6.80 13.67 4.29
C ASP A 42 7.44 12.29 4.13
N GLN A 43 8.20 11.83 5.12
CA GLN A 43 8.80 10.49 5.14
C GLN A 43 7.74 9.39 5.23
N THR A 44 6.77 9.52 6.13
CA THR A 44 5.65 8.57 6.23
C THR A 44 4.79 8.62 4.97
N ALA A 45 4.57 9.83 4.45
CA ALA A 45 3.83 10.04 3.22
C ALA A 45 4.47 9.27 2.05
N ALA A 46 5.79 9.42 1.89
CA ALA A 46 6.57 8.75 0.86
C ALA A 46 6.57 7.22 1.03
N ALA A 47 6.75 6.72 2.26
CA ALA A 47 6.81 5.29 2.53
C ALA A 47 5.50 4.56 2.14
N VAL A 48 4.36 5.17 2.43
CA VAL A 48 3.06 4.56 2.11
C VAL A 48 2.72 4.73 0.63
N ASN A 49 3.06 5.87 0.01
CA ASN A 49 2.92 6.02 -1.44
C ASN A 49 3.77 4.98 -2.19
N LEU A 50 5.01 4.75 -1.75
CA LEU A 50 5.88 3.72 -2.31
C LEU A 50 5.26 2.32 -2.17
N LEU A 51 4.65 2.02 -1.03
CA LEU A 51 3.95 0.75 -0.82
C LEU A 51 2.75 0.63 -1.76
N LYS A 52 1.95 1.69 -1.91
CA LYS A 52 0.79 1.73 -2.82
C LYS A 52 1.24 1.46 -4.26
N GLU A 53 2.24 2.19 -4.74
CA GLU A 53 2.80 1.99 -6.08
C GLU A 53 3.33 0.56 -6.26
N THR A 54 4.03 0.03 -5.26
CA THR A 54 4.54 -1.36 -5.31
C THR A 54 3.42 -2.38 -5.44
N MET A 55 2.30 -2.19 -4.74
CA MET A 55 1.14 -3.07 -4.83
C MET A 55 0.46 -2.97 -6.21
N GLU A 56 0.25 -1.75 -6.72
CA GLU A 56 -0.33 -1.54 -8.05
C GLU A 56 0.56 -2.12 -9.16
N LEU A 57 1.88 -1.99 -9.04
CA LEU A 57 2.83 -2.59 -9.98
C LEU A 57 2.78 -4.12 -9.94
N LYS A 58 2.66 -4.72 -8.74
CA LYS A 58 2.51 -6.18 -8.60
C LYS A 58 1.22 -6.69 -9.22
N GLU A 59 0.11 -5.97 -9.08
CA GLU A 59 -1.16 -6.31 -9.74
C GLU A 59 -1.02 -6.26 -11.26
N LYS A 60 -0.47 -5.17 -11.81
CA LYS A 60 -0.21 -5.05 -13.25
C LYS A 60 0.70 -6.16 -13.78
N LEU A 61 1.71 -6.55 -13.01
CA LEU A 61 2.60 -7.65 -13.37
C LEU A 61 1.87 -9.00 -13.37
N ALA A 62 1.02 -9.24 -12.37
CA ALA A 62 0.21 -10.46 -12.30
C ALA A 62 -0.77 -10.56 -13.49
N ASP A 63 -1.42 -9.45 -13.85
CA ASP A 63 -2.30 -9.37 -15.02
C ASP A 63 -1.53 -9.67 -16.31
N TRP A 64 -0.33 -9.08 -16.45
CA TRP A 64 0.52 -9.32 -17.62
C TRP A 64 0.98 -10.78 -17.72
N GLU A 65 1.40 -11.39 -16.61
CA GLU A 65 1.77 -12.81 -16.59
C GLU A 65 0.56 -13.73 -16.85
N ALA A 66 -0.64 -13.35 -16.38
CA ALA A 66 -1.88 -14.07 -16.70
C ALA A 66 -2.17 -14.03 -18.21
N ILE A 67 -2.11 -12.84 -18.83
CA ILE A 67 -2.26 -12.67 -20.28
C ILE A 67 -1.20 -13.48 -21.03
N ARG A 68 0.08 -13.36 -20.64
CA ARG A 68 1.18 -14.10 -21.25
C ARG A 68 0.97 -15.61 -21.17
N THR A 69 0.45 -16.10 -20.04
CA THR A 69 0.15 -17.51 -19.85
C THR A 69 -1.01 -17.97 -20.72
N ILE A 70 -2.07 -17.17 -20.85
CA ILE A 70 -3.19 -17.45 -21.75
C ILE A 70 -2.71 -17.51 -23.20
N ILE A 71 -1.88 -16.55 -23.63
CA ILE A 71 -1.30 -16.54 -24.98
C ILE A 71 -0.45 -17.79 -25.20
N LYS A 72 0.45 -18.14 -24.27
CA LYS A 72 1.29 -19.36 -24.38
C LYS A 72 0.51 -20.67 -24.37
N LYS A 73 -0.69 -20.71 -23.78
CA LYS A 73 -1.52 -21.93 -23.73
C LYS A 73 -2.40 -22.11 -24.98
N ASN A 74 -2.60 -21.07 -25.78
CA ASN A 74 -3.48 -21.07 -26.95
C ASN A 74 -2.72 -20.95 -28.29
N ILE A 75 -1.39 -21.03 -28.27
CA ILE A 75 -0.50 -21.14 -29.43
C ILE A 75 0.32 -22.42 -29.22
#